data_AF-A0A822FUK3-F1
#
_entry.id   AF-A0A822FUK3-F1
#
_cell.length_a   1.000
_cell.length_b   1.000
_cell.length_c   1.000
_cell.angle_alpha   90.00
_cell.angle_beta   90.00
_cell.angle_gamma   90.00
#
_symmetry.space_group_name_H-M   'P 1'
#
loop_
_entity.id
_entity.type
_entity.pdbx_description
1 polymer ?
#
loop_
_entity_poly.entity_id
_entity_poly.type
_entity_poly.pdbx_seq_one_letter_code
_entity_poly.pdbx_strand_id
1 'polypeptide(L)'
;MFHQHESRCHRGFYLHLWFNNEKNLTRNTCLCPSSFYGNMCQYQNQRMSLTIIFRTLSDSWTTLFVIIISLIDDSEERIIYSYEQFTYLPIRDCKIKFYIYLLYSNRPKNETKNYAIHIDIDIYEKSSLPYRGSLFYPIKFPFLPVYRIAYIANIPRTNENILSCSNSQYIDGKCV
;
A
#
# COMPACT_ATOMS: atom_id res chain seq x y z
N MET A 1 -34.74 -28.40 -1.96
CA MET A 1 -34.53 -27.83 -0.61
C MET A 1 -33.04 -27.59 -0.48
N PHE A 2 -32.57 -26.38 -0.80
CA PHE A 2 -31.14 -26.06 -0.76
C PHE A 2 -30.73 -25.87 0.70
N HIS A 3 -29.89 -26.77 1.23
CA HIS A 3 -29.30 -26.57 2.55
C HIS A 3 -28.45 -25.30 2.51
N GLN A 4 -29.00 -24.25 3.09
CA GLN A 4 -28.34 -22.99 3.36
C GLN A 4 -27.26 -23.28 4.41
N HIS A 5 -26.06 -23.64 3.98
CA HIS A 5 -24.90 -23.60 4.86
C HIS A 5 -24.69 -22.14 5.23
N GLU A 6 -25.16 -21.77 6.42
CA GLU A 6 -24.81 -20.54 7.12
C GLU A 6 -23.30 -20.33 6.97
N SER A 7 -22.89 -19.40 6.12
CA SER A 7 -21.49 -19.21 5.76
C SER A 7 -20.76 -18.63 6.98
N ARG A 8 -20.26 -19.51 7.85
CA ARG A 8 -19.53 -19.13 9.07
C ARG A 8 -18.31 -18.25 8.80
N CYS A 9 -17.80 -18.25 7.57
CA CYS A 9 -16.68 -17.43 7.13
C CYS A 9 -17.17 -16.26 6.27
N HIS A 10 -17.83 -15.25 6.86
CA HIS A 10 -18.39 -14.05 6.21
C HIS A 10 -17.90 -13.77 4.77
N ARG A 11 -16.69 -13.21 4.63
CA ARG A 11 -16.04 -12.85 3.37
C ARG A 11 -14.92 -13.83 2.99
N GLY A 12 -14.81 -14.93 3.71
CA GLY A 12 -13.71 -15.89 3.61
C GLY A 12 -14.16 -17.23 3.05
N PHE A 13 -13.19 -18.14 2.91
CA PHE A 13 -13.44 -19.50 2.48
C PHE A 13 -13.49 -20.44 3.68
N TYR A 14 -14.56 -21.21 3.80
CA TYR A 14 -14.70 -22.20 4.86
C TYR A 14 -13.89 -23.46 4.54
N LEU A 15 -13.07 -23.88 5.49
CA LEU A 15 -12.26 -25.09 5.40
C LEU A 15 -12.64 -26.08 6.49
N HIS A 16 -12.69 -27.35 6.07
CA HIS A 16 -12.72 -28.50 6.97
C HIS A 16 -11.35 -29.19 6.90
N LEU A 17 -10.58 -29.10 7.98
CA LEU A 17 -9.24 -29.69 8.07
C LEU A 17 -9.29 -31.03 8.79
N TRP A 18 -8.65 -32.04 8.21
CA TRP A 18 -8.44 -33.35 8.81
C TRP A 18 -6.99 -33.46 9.27
N PHE A 19 -6.76 -33.50 10.59
CA PHE A 19 -5.41 -33.58 11.16
C PHE A 19 -4.99 -35.02 11.46
N ASN A 20 -5.93 -35.89 11.82
CA ASN A 20 -5.67 -37.31 12.03
C ASN A 20 -6.91 -38.13 11.68
N ASN A 21 -6.80 -38.94 10.63
CA ASN A 21 -7.87 -39.79 10.13
C ASN A 21 -8.19 -40.93 11.10
N GLU A 22 -7.22 -41.46 11.82
CA GLU A 22 -7.43 -42.57 12.76
C GLU A 22 -8.19 -42.15 14.01
N LYS A 23 -8.05 -40.88 14.41
CA LYS A 23 -8.72 -40.30 15.58
C LYS A 23 -9.94 -39.44 15.23
N ASN A 24 -10.33 -39.38 13.95
CA ASN A 24 -11.36 -38.46 13.44
C ASN A 24 -11.20 -37.01 13.95
N LEU A 25 -9.95 -36.55 14.09
CA LEU A 25 -9.65 -35.20 14.58
C LEU A 25 -9.83 -34.21 13.43
N THR A 26 -11.00 -33.58 13.43
CA THR A 26 -11.40 -32.58 12.44
C THR A 26 -11.44 -31.19 13.06
N ARG A 27 -11.06 -30.16 12.31
CA ARG A 27 -11.20 -28.75 12.73
C ARG A 27 -11.74 -27.92 11.58
N ASN A 28 -12.71 -27.08 11.92
CA ASN A 28 -13.22 -26.08 11.00
C ASN A 28 -12.41 -24.79 11.15
N THR A 29 -12.02 -24.17 10.04
CA THR A 29 -11.34 -22.88 10.04
C THR A 29 -11.77 -22.05 8.83
N CYS A 30 -11.44 -20.76 8.85
CA CYS A 30 -11.69 -19.84 7.75
C CYS A 30 -10.37 -19.37 7.15
N LEU A 31 -10.26 -19.38 5.82
CA LEU A 31 -9.24 -18.62 5.11
C LEU A 31 -9.79 -17.24 4.80
N CYS A 32 -9.20 -16.21 5.41
CA CYS A 32 -9.60 -14.84 5.19
C CYS A 32 -8.80 -14.21 4.04
N PRO A 33 -9.46 -13.46 3.14
CA PRO A 33 -8.74 -12.61 2.19
C PRO A 33 -7.96 -11.54 2.97
N SER A 34 -6.91 -10.97 2.37
CA SER A 34 -6.03 -9.98 3.00
C SER A 34 -6.73 -8.75 3.60
N SER A 35 -7.92 -8.43 3.08
CA SER A 35 -8.77 -7.32 3.53
C SER A 35 -9.63 -7.63 4.76
N PHE A 36 -9.63 -8.86 5.27
CA PHE A 36 -10.41 -9.28 6.43
C PHE A 36 -9.59 -10.17 7.37
N TYR A 37 -9.97 -10.22 8.65
CA TYR A 37 -9.31 -11.05 9.65
C TYR A 37 -10.28 -11.50 10.76
N GLY A 38 -9.77 -12.31 11.68
CA GLY A 38 -10.55 -12.98 12.73
C GLY A 38 -10.97 -14.39 12.33
N ASN A 39 -11.39 -15.18 13.31
CA ASN A 39 -11.69 -16.61 13.12
C ASN A 39 -12.83 -16.88 12.13
N MET A 40 -13.66 -15.86 11.84
CA MET A 40 -14.78 -15.92 10.92
C MET A 40 -14.65 -14.87 9.79
N CYS A 41 -13.47 -14.26 9.62
CA CYS A 41 -13.24 -13.15 8.71
C CYS A 41 -14.21 -11.98 8.92
N GLN A 42 -14.59 -11.76 10.19
CA GLN A 42 -15.62 -10.80 10.58
C GLN A 42 -15.10 -9.36 10.68
N TYR A 43 -13.79 -9.18 10.86
CA TYR A 43 -13.19 -7.86 11.00
C TYR A 43 -12.58 -7.41 9.70
N GLN A 44 -12.90 -6.18 9.30
CA GLN A 44 -12.29 -5.56 8.13
C GLN A 44 -10.90 -5.04 8.50
N ASN A 45 -9.92 -5.35 7.66
CA ASN A 45 -8.57 -4.87 7.85
C ASN A 45 -8.48 -3.36 7.57
N GLN A 46 -7.72 -2.66 8.41
CA GLN A 46 -7.35 -1.26 8.18
C GLN A 46 -6.42 -1.19 6.95
N ARG A 47 -6.73 -0.31 5.99
CA ARG A 47 -5.93 -0.16 4.76
C ARG A 47 -5.94 1.25 4.18
N MET A 48 -4.89 1.57 3.42
CA MET A 48 -4.84 2.70 2.51
C MET A 48 -5.27 2.26 1.12
N SER A 49 -6.19 3.02 0.52
CA SER A 49 -6.66 2.82 -0.84
C SER A 49 -6.24 4.02 -1.69
N LEU A 50 -5.14 3.88 -2.42
CA LEU A 50 -4.57 4.92 -3.26
C LEU A 50 -5.06 4.73 -4.71
N THR A 51 -5.59 5.80 -5.29
CA THR A 51 -5.82 5.93 -6.73
C THR A 51 -4.83 6.97 -7.25
N ILE A 52 -3.88 6.54 -8.07
CA ILE A 52 -2.79 7.40 -8.53
C ILE A 52 -2.71 7.43 -10.04
N ILE A 53 -2.42 8.62 -10.58
CA ILE A 53 -2.08 8.84 -11.99
C ILE A 53 -0.68 9.44 -12.03
N PHE A 54 0.17 8.93 -12.91
CA PHE A 54 1.50 9.47 -13.12
C PHE A 54 1.54 10.41 -14.31
N ARG A 55 2.31 11.48 -14.17
CA ARG A 55 2.62 12.44 -15.24
C ARG A 55 4.12 12.59 -15.35
N THR A 56 4.59 12.77 -16.57
CA THR A 56 6.00 13.02 -16.85
C THR A 56 6.10 14.15 -17.87
N LEU A 57 7.30 14.68 -18.04
CA LEU A 57 7.61 15.70 -19.02
C LEU A 57 7.89 15.08 -20.39
N SER A 58 7.74 15.88 -21.44
CA SER A 58 7.83 15.44 -22.85
C SER A 58 9.11 14.67 -23.19
N ASP A 59 10.22 15.00 -22.53
CA ASP A 59 11.54 14.40 -22.72
C ASP A 59 11.68 12.98 -22.13
N SER A 60 10.73 12.52 -21.30
CA SER A 60 10.78 11.22 -20.62
C SER A 60 9.70 10.24 -21.09
N TRP A 61 9.03 10.49 -22.22
CA TRP A 61 7.88 9.68 -22.67
C TRP A 61 8.22 8.21 -22.96
N THR A 62 9.42 7.96 -23.46
CA THR A 62 9.93 6.63 -23.78
C THR A 62 10.70 5.99 -22.64
N THR A 63 10.93 6.73 -21.55
CA THR A 63 11.64 6.23 -20.38
C THR A 63 10.76 5.27 -19.60
N LEU A 64 11.30 4.08 -19.33
CA LEU A 64 10.63 3.06 -18.55
C LEU A 64 11.00 3.25 -17.07
N PHE A 65 10.00 3.44 -16.21
CA PHE A 65 10.21 3.69 -14.79
C PHE A 65 9.88 2.45 -13.94
N VAL A 66 10.59 2.27 -12.84
CA VAL A 66 10.20 1.43 -11.71
C VAL A 66 9.68 2.35 -10.62
N ILE A 67 8.46 2.09 -10.16
CA ILE A 67 7.80 2.85 -9.11
C ILE A 67 7.61 1.92 -7.92
N ILE A 68 8.05 2.37 -6.75
CA ILE A 68 7.88 1.68 -5.47
C ILE A 68 7.05 2.58 -4.58
N ILE A 69 5.93 2.07 -4.08
CA ILE A 69 5.03 2.83 -3.20
C ILE A 69 4.96 2.10 -1.86
N SER A 70 5.39 2.76 -0.80
CA SER A 70 5.53 2.18 0.53
C SER A 70 4.61 2.88 1.53
N LEU A 71 3.96 2.11 2.39
CA LEU A 71 3.26 2.61 3.57
C LEU A 71 4.18 2.48 4.77
N ILE A 72 4.55 3.60 5.35
CA ILE A 72 5.61 3.66 6.36
C ILE A 72 5.08 4.34 7.63
N ASP A 73 5.63 3.92 8.76
CA ASP A 73 5.40 4.48 10.08
C ASP A 73 6.74 4.86 10.68
N ASP A 74 6.93 6.16 10.93
CA ASP A 74 8.14 6.71 11.56
C ASP A 74 7.85 7.18 13.00
N SER A 75 6.85 6.58 13.69
CA SER A 75 6.49 7.00 15.06
C SER A 75 7.57 6.75 16.10
N GLU A 76 8.31 5.65 15.96
CA GLU A 76 9.38 5.24 16.88
C GLU A 76 10.61 4.83 16.06
N GLU A 77 10.46 3.74 15.30
CA GLU A 77 11.42 3.27 14.31
C GLU A 77 10.74 3.25 12.94
N ARG A 78 11.53 3.37 11.86
CA ARG A 78 11.03 3.32 10.49
C ARG A 78 10.55 1.92 10.15
N ILE A 79 9.24 1.73 10.17
CA ILE A 79 8.58 0.44 9.87
C ILE A 79 7.87 0.54 8.53
N ILE A 80 8.24 -0.34 7.59
CA ILE A 80 7.51 -0.50 6.32
C ILE A 80 6.38 -1.50 6.55
N TYR A 81 5.14 -1.02 6.51
CA TYR A 81 3.96 -1.86 6.69
C TYR A 81 3.63 -2.71 5.48
N SER A 82 3.70 -2.11 4.29
CA SER A 82 3.53 -2.78 3.01
C SER A 82 4.10 -1.91 1.91
N TYR A 83 4.36 -2.51 0.76
CA TYR A 83 4.79 -1.80 -0.43
C TYR A 83 4.22 -2.45 -1.68
N GLU A 84 4.12 -1.67 -2.75
CA GLU A 84 3.70 -2.09 -4.07
C GLU A 84 4.73 -1.61 -5.09
N GLN A 85 5.09 -2.48 -6.04
CA GLN A 85 6.09 -2.17 -7.05
C GLN A 85 5.56 -2.50 -8.43
N PHE A 86 5.69 -1.57 -9.36
CA PHE A 86 5.30 -1.79 -10.76
C PHE A 86 6.19 -1.00 -11.72
N THR A 87 6.09 -1.36 -13.00
CA THR A 87 6.75 -0.63 -14.08
C THR A 87 5.76 0.33 -14.74
N TYR A 88 6.19 1.56 -15.01
CA TYR A 88 5.38 2.59 -15.67
C TYR A 88 6.08 3.08 -16.93
N LEU A 89 5.37 3.05 -18.08
CA LEU A 89 5.86 3.57 -19.35
C LEU A 89 4.95 4.70 -19.84
N PRO A 90 5.37 5.98 -19.80
CA PRO A 90 4.46 7.11 -20.02
C PRO A 90 3.76 7.12 -21.37
N ILE A 91 4.45 6.76 -22.46
CA ILE A 91 3.86 6.72 -23.81
C ILE A 91 2.64 5.79 -23.90
N ARG A 92 2.58 4.77 -23.06
CA ARG A 92 1.47 3.82 -22.98
C ARG A 92 0.52 4.12 -21.82
N ASP A 93 1.08 4.47 -20.66
CA ASP A 93 0.39 4.37 -19.37
C ASP A 93 -0.08 5.73 -18.82
N CYS A 94 0.21 6.87 -19.46
CA CYS A 94 -0.09 8.21 -18.94
C CYS A 94 -1.57 8.50 -18.63
N LYS A 95 -2.50 7.69 -19.15
CA LYS A 95 -3.95 7.79 -18.88
C LYS A 95 -4.46 6.71 -17.91
N ILE A 96 -3.60 5.79 -17.50
CA ILE A 96 -3.97 4.69 -16.61
C ILE A 96 -4.09 5.23 -15.18
N LYS A 97 -5.15 4.80 -14.50
CA LYS A 97 -5.34 4.98 -13.06
C LYS A 97 -4.88 3.71 -12.37
N PHE A 98 -3.90 3.83 -11.48
CA PHE A 98 -3.42 2.71 -10.68
C PHE A 98 -4.21 2.68 -9.37
N TYR A 99 -4.80 1.52 -9.06
CA TYR A 99 -5.52 1.28 -7.81
C TYR A 99 -4.66 0.41 -6.92
N ILE A 100 -4.21 0.98 -5.80
CA ILE A 100 -3.17 0.41 -4.95
C ILE A 100 -3.71 0.29 -3.54
N TYR A 101 -3.59 -0.89 -2.95
CA TYR A 101 -4.08 -1.20 -1.60
C TYR A 101 -2.90 -1.51 -0.68
N LEU A 102 -2.50 -0.54 0.14
CA LEU A 102 -1.44 -0.73 1.13
C LEU A 102 -2.07 -1.13 2.46
N LEU A 103 -1.63 -2.26 3.01
CA LEU A 103 -2.15 -2.83 4.26
C LEU A 103 -1.22 -2.49 5.42
N TYR A 104 -1.81 -2.25 6.60
CA TYR A 104 -1.03 -2.21 7.83
C TYR A 104 -0.63 -3.63 8.24
N SER A 105 0.59 -3.79 8.78
CA SER A 105 1.08 -5.11 9.24
C SER A 105 0.35 -5.56 10.51
N ASN A 106 0.14 -4.62 11.43
CA ASN A 106 -0.43 -4.87 12.75
C ASN A 106 -1.93 -4.53 12.78
N ARG A 107 -2.72 -5.40 13.43
CA ARG A 107 -4.19 -5.30 13.50
C ARG A 107 -4.71 -5.76 14.86
N PRO A 108 -5.72 -5.08 15.44
CA PRO A 108 -6.10 -3.70 15.15
C PRO A 108 -4.99 -2.73 15.59
N LYS A 109 -4.97 -1.52 15.03
CA LYS A 109 -4.09 -0.45 15.54
C LYS A 109 -4.46 -0.04 16.96
N ASN A 110 -3.47 0.41 17.70
CA ASN A 110 -3.66 0.91 19.05
C ASN A 110 -4.12 2.38 19.01
N GLU A 111 -5.36 2.64 19.41
CA GLU A 111 -5.95 4.00 19.39
C GLU A 111 -5.26 4.98 20.33
N THR A 112 -4.49 4.51 21.32
CA THR A 112 -3.74 5.38 22.24
C THR A 112 -2.37 5.80 21.73
N LYS A 113 -1.88 5.18 20.65
CA LYS A 113 -0.58 5.50 20.06
C LYS A 113 -0.70 6.67 19.08
N ASN A 114 0.23 7.62 19.19
CA ASN A 114 0.39 8.68 18.20
C ASN A 114 1.19 8.14 17.02
N TYR A 115 0.54 8.08 15.86
CA TYR A 115 1.09 7.48 14.66
C TYR A 115 1.62 8.56 13.69
N ALA A 116 2.85 8.41 13.20
CA ALA A 116 3.49 9.22 12.17
C ALA A 116 3.55 8.46 10.83
N ILE A 117 2.37 8.11 10.30
CA ILE A 117 2.24 7.26 9.11
C ILE A 117 2.17 8.12 7.85
N HIS A 118 2.86 7.70 6.81
CA HIS A 118 2.90 8.35 5.52
C HIS A 118 3.05 7.34 4.37
N ILE A 119 2.84 7.82 3.15
CA ILE A 119 3.11 7.08 1.92
C ILE A 119 4.34 7.69 1.26
N ASP A 120 5.33 6.85 0.97
CA ASP A 120 6.51 7.19 0.16
C ASP A 120 6.36 6.58 -1.23
N ILE A 121 6.67 7.36 -2.27
CA ILE A 121 6.68 6.91 -3.67
C ILE A 121 8.07 7.17 -4.22
N ASP A 122 8.86 6.12 -4.39
CA ASP A 122 10.21 6.18 -4.95
C ASP A 122 10.20 5.81 -6.44
N ILE A 123 10.95 6.58 -7.23
CA ILE A 123 10.90 6.49 -8.69
C ILE A 123 12.32 6.31 -9.22
N TYR A 124 12.51 5.28 -10.02
CA TYR A 124 13.78 4.95 -10.66
C TYR A 124 13.56 4.73 -12.15
N GLU A 125 14.57 4.97 -12.99
CA GLU A 125 14.52 4.42 -14.36
C GLU A 125 14.88 2.94 -14.35
N LYS A 126 14.24 2.14 -15.20
CA LYS A 126 14.38 0.68 -15.17
C LYS A 126 15.70 0.16 -15.73
N SER A 127 16.34 0.88 -16.65
CA SER A 127 17.52 0.41 -17.38
C SER A 127 18.75 0.28 -16.47
N SER A 128 19.10 1.33 -15.73
CA SER A 128 20.28 1.38 -14.85
C SER A 128 19.93 1.70 -13.40
N LEU A 129 18.65 1.72 -13.04
CA LEU A 129 18.14 2.13 -11.72
C LEU A 129 18.64 3.51 -11.23
N PRO A 130 18.85 4.54 -12.10
CA PRO A 130 19.10 5.88 -11.60
C PRO A 130 17.85 6.37 -10.89
N TYR A 131 18.06 6.87 -9.67
CA TYR A 131 17.00 7.44 -8.87
C TYR A 131 16.56 8.78 -9.47
N ARG A 132 15.25 8.94 -9.67
CA ARG A 132 14.63 10.16 -10.20
C ARG A 132 14.15 11.08 -9.09
N GLY A 133 13.65 10.52 -8.01
CA GLY A 133 13.11 11.28 -6.89
C GLY A 133 12.03 10.51 -6.15
N SER A 134 11.52 11.13 -5.11
CA SER A 134 10.43 10.60 -4.30
C SER A 134 9.34 11.61 -4.04
N LEU A 135 8.16 11.10 -3.71
CA LEU A 135 7.01 11.89 -3.27
C LEU A 135 6.58 11.38 -1.90
N PHE A 136 6.30 12.31 -1.00
CA PHE A 136 5.90 12.04 0.38
C PHE A 136 4.47 12.52 0.62
N TYR A 137 3.62 11.67 1.22
CA TYR A 137 2.25 12.03 1.58
C TYR A 137 1.92 11.63 3.03
N PRO A 138 1.76 12.61 3.95
CA PRO A 138 1.42 12.33 5.35
C PRO A 138 -0.05 11.92 5.52
N ILE A 139 -0.31 10.92 6.37
CA ILE A 139 -1.66 10.42 6.65
C ILE A 139 -2.21 11.07 7.92
N LYS A 140 -3.28 11.85 7.78
CA LYS A 140 -3.88 12.60 8.89
C LYS A 140 -4.75 11.76 9.82
N PHE A 141 -5.41 10.73 9.29
CA PHE A 141 -6.38 9.91 10.05
C PHE A 141 -6.00 8.42 10.00
N PRO A 142 -4.94 8.01 10.71
CA PRO A 142 -4.41 6.64 10.64
C PRO A 142 -5.35 5.57 11.22
N PHE A 143 -6.39 5.98 11.95
CA PHE A 143 -7.36 5.10 12.60
C PHE A 143 -8.52 4.65 11.68
N LEU A 144 -8.72 5.31 10.54
CA LEU A 144 -9.84 4.97 9.65
C LEU A 144 -9.71 3.54 9.10
N PRO A 145 -10.79 2.73 9.10
CA PRO A 145 -10.78 1.38 8.54
C PRO A 145 -10.35 1.35 7.07
N VAL A 146 -10.75 2.37 6.29
CA VAL A 146 -10.24 2.56 4.92
C VAL A 146 -10.01 4.04 4.70
N TYR A 147 -8.76 4.42 4.52
CA TYR A 147 -8.38 5.78 4.13
C TYR A 147 -8.17 5.82 2.63
N ARG A 148 -8.94 6.66 1.92
CA ARG A 148 -8.91 6.74 0.44
C ARG A 148 -8.19 8.01 -0.01
N ILE A 149 -7.22 7.86 -0.90
CA ILE A 149 -6.45 8.98 -1.47
C ILE A 149 -6.56 8.91 -2.99
N ALA A 150 -6.81 10.06 -3.61
CA ALA A 150 -6.63 10.25 -5.04
C ALA A 150 -5.49 11.25 -5.26
N TYR A 151 -4.48 10.88 -6.06
CA TYR A 151 -3.27 11.67 -6.21
C TYR A 151 -2.77 11.69 -7.66
N ILE A 152 -2.19 12.81 -8.07
CA ILE A 152 -1.50 12.95 -9.35
C ILE A 152 -0.01 13.12 -9.05
N ALA A 153 0.78 12.11 -9.35
CA ALA A 153 2.21 12.11 -9.13
C ALA A 153 2.94 12.61 -10.38
N ASN A 154 3.72 13.68 -10.21
CA ASN A 154 4.60 14.17 -11.27
C ASN A 154 5.98 13.54 -11.09
N ILE A 155 6.48 12.87 -12.13
CA ILE A 155 7.82 12.28 -12.17
C ILE A 155 8.84 13.39 -12.48
N PRO A 156 9.84 13.62 -11.62
CA PRO A 156 10.85 14.66 -11.80
C PRO A 156 11.86 14.36 -12.92
N ARG A 157 12.58 15.41 -13.37
CA ARG A 157 13.64 15.31 -14.38
C ARG A 157 14.93 14.73 -13.80
N THR A 158 15.79 14.20 -14.67
CA THR A 158 17.10 13.62 -14.31
C THR A 158 18.05 14.60 -13.60
N ASN A 159 17.85 15.92 -13.79
CA ASN A 159 18.76 16.97 -13.36
C ASN A 159 18.12 17.97 -12.38
N GLU A 160 16.95 17.66 -11.81
CA GLU A 160 16.56 18.39 -10.61
C GLU A 160 17.49 17.89 -9.50
N ASN A 161 18.56 18.66 -9.23
CA ASN A 161 19.41 18.44 -8.07
C ASN A 161 18.47 18.11 -6.91
N ILE A 162 18.62 16.92 -6.35
CA ILE A 162 18.03 16.58 -5.06
C ILE A 162 18.62 17.62 -4.13
N LEU A 163 17.90 18.71 -3.92
CA LEU A 163 18.24 19.70 -2.91
C LEU A 163 18.20 18.91 -1.62
N SER A 164 19.37 18.44 -1.15
CA SER A 164 19.49 18.07 0.24
C SER A 164 19.15 19.36 0.97
N CYS A 165 17.97 19.41 1.58
CA CYS A 165 17.57 20.55 2.38
C CYS A 165 18.54 20.58 3.57
N SER A 166 19.70 21.21 3.40
CA SER A 166 20.78 21.11 4.38
C SER A 166 20.51 21.95 5.63
N ASN A 167 19.32 22.56 5.77
CA ASN A 167 18.84 23.25 6.99
C ASN A 167 17.36 23.75 6.91
N SER A 168 16.51 23.21 6.03
CA SER A 168 15.12 23.66 5.86
C SER A 168 14.08 22.58 6.16
N GLN A 169 12.93 23.00 6.71
CA GLN A 169 11.82 22.10 7.04
C GLN A 169 11.18 21.55 5.75
N TYR A 170 10.92 20.24 5.77
CA TYR A 170 10.31 19.52 4.65
C TYR A 170 8.79 19.67 4.71
N ILE A 171 8.20 20.51 3.87
CA ILE A 171 6.75 20.69 3.78
C ILE A 171 6.32 20.36 2.35
N ASP A 172 5.41 19.39 2.21
CA ASP A 172 4.77 19.00 0.94
C ASP A 172 5.74 18.71 -0.23
N GLY A 173 6.87 18.06 0.06
CA GLY A 173 7.82 17.63 -0.97
C GLY A 173 8.71 18.74 -1.54
N LYS A 174 8.81 19.88 -0.86
CA LYS A 174 9.75 20.97 -1.19
C LYS A 174 10.55 21.38 0.04
N CYS A 175 11.82 21.73 -0.18
CA CYS A 175 12.61 22.46 0.81
C CYS A 175 12.06 23.88 0.94
N VAL A 176 11.77 24.34 2.17
CA VAL A 176 11.35 25.72 2.46
C VAL A 176 12.47 26.49 3.12
#